data_AF-A0A6N2WYG9-F1
#
_entry.id   AF-A0A6N2WYG9-F1
#
_cell.length_a   1.000
_cell.length_b   1.000
_cell.length_c   1.000
_cell.angle_alpha   90.00
_cell.angle_beta   90.00
_cell.angle_gamma   90.00
#
_symmetry.space_group_name_H-M   'P 1'
#
loop_
_entity.id
_entity.type
_entity.pdbx_description
1 polymer ?
#
loop_
_entity_poly.entity_id
_entity_poly.type
_entity_poly.pdbx_seq_one_letter_code
_entity_poly.pdbx_strand_id
1 'polypeptide(L)' 'MIRTARQLKDLIRNLSKEKSADAHILMRNYMMERFLERISFSEYRDRFVLKGGMLVAAGCPFHKRITSPPVWAA' A
#
# COMPACT_ATOMS: atom_id res chain seq x y z
N MET A 1 10.58 -15.04 -5.58
CA MET A 1 10.38 -13.81 -6.39
C MET A 1 9.04 -13.91 -7.09
N ILE A 2 8.10 -13.02 -6.80
CA ILE A 2 6.81 -12.96 -7.48
C ILE A 2 7.08 -12.47 -8.90
N ARG A 3 6.78 -13.28 -9.91
CA ARG A 3 7.10 -12.97 -11.32
C ARG A 3 5.89 -12.54 -12.13
N THR A 4 4.68 -12.83 -11.64
CA THR A 4 3.43 -12.57 -12.35
C THR A 4 2.38 -11.93 -11.45
N ALA A 5 1.50 -11.12 -12.05
CA ALA A 5 0.39 -10.48 -11.33
C ALA A 5 -0.59 -11.49 -10.70
N ARG A 6 -0.71 -12.69 -11.29
CA ARG A 6 -1.55 -13.77 -10.76
C ARG A 6 -1.00 -14.30 -9.43
N GLN A 7 0.30 -14.62 -9.39
CA GLN A 7 0.97 -15.06 -8.16
C GLN A 7 0.85 -14.04 -7.03
N LEU A 8 0.91 -12.73 -7.35
CA LEU A 8 0.70 -11.68 -6.36
C LEU A 8 -0.73 -11.68 -5.81
N LYS A 9 -1.73 -11.76 -6.69
CA LYS A 9 -3.15 -11.80 -6.31
C LYS A 9 -3.48 -13.04 -5.47
N ASP A 10 -2.92 -14.19 -5.83
CA ASP A 10 -3.14 -15.44 -5.12
C ASP A 10 -2.51 -15.39 -3.71
N LEU A 11 -1.29 -14.86 -3.59
CA LEU A 11 -0.64 -14.64 -2.30
C LEU A 11 -1.46 -13.72 -1.39
N ILE A 12 -1.95 -12.60 -1.93
CA ILE A 12 -2.75 -11.64 -1.18
C ILE A 12 -4.08 -12.26 -0.75
N ARG A 13 -4.70 -13.08 -1.60
CA ARG A 13 -5.94 -13.79 -1.26
C ARG A 13 -5.72 -14.82 -0.14
N ASN A 14 -4.58 -15.49 -0.12
CA ASN A 14 -4.22 -16.42 0.95
C ASN A 14 -3.95 -15.68 2.27
N LEU A 15 -3.17 -14.59 2.22
CA LEU A 15 -2.89 -13.73 3.38
C LEU A 15 -4.16 -13.08 3.94
N SER A 16 -5.09 -12.68 3.07
CA SER A 16 -6.38 -12.11 3.46
C SER A 16 -7.20 -13.10 4.32
N LYS A 17 -7.21 -14.37 3.94
CA LYS A 17 -7.88 -15.44 4.71
C LYS A 17 -7.20 -15.68 6.06
N GLU A 18 -5.87 -15.72 6.07
CA GLU A 18 -5.09 -15.99 7.28
C GLU A 18 -5.22 -14.87 8.32
N LYS A 19 -5.17 -13.61 7.87
CA LYS A 19 -5.16 -12.42 8.76
C LYS A 19 -6.54 -11.78 8.95
N SER A 20 -7.61 -12.37 8.39
CA SER A 20 -8.97 -11.79 8.35
C SER A 20 -8.99 -10.32 7.92
N ALA A 21 -8.09 -9.98 6.99
CA ALA A 21 -7.90 -8.62 6.50
C ALA A 21 -8.39 -8.53 5.05
N ASP A 22 -8.98 -7.40 4.68
CA ASP A 22 -9.50 -7.19 3.34
C ASP A 22 -8.38 -7.26 2.27
N ALA A 23 -8.58 -8.10 1.26
CA ALA A 23 -7.60 -8.33 0.20
C ALA A 23 -7.28 -7.07 -0.62
N HIS A 24 -8.24 -6.16 -0.80
CA HIS A 24 -8.02 -4.91 -1.52
C HIS A 24 -7.16 -3.94 -0.70
N ILE A 25 -7.36 -3.90 0.63
CA ILE A 25 -6.51 -3.13 1.54
C ILE A 25 -5.08 -3.66 1.50
N LEU A 26 -4.89 -4.97 1.57
CA LEU A 26 -3.56 -5.59 1.50
C LEU A 26 -2.85 -5.29 0.18
N MET A 27 -3.56 -5.40 -0.95
CA MET A 27 -3.01 -5.06 -2.27
C MET A 27 -2.56 -3.61 -2.35
N ARG A 28 -3.39 -2.69 -1.86
CA ARG A 28 -3.12 -1.26 -1.89
C ARG A 28 -1.93 -0.89 -1.00
N ASN A 29 -1.84 -1.47 0.20
CA ASN A 29 -0.72 -1.25 1.11
C ASN A 29 0.58 -1.80 0.51
N TYR A 30 0.55 -3.03 -0.04
CA TYR A 30 1.70 -3.61 -0.73
C TYR A 30 2.17 -2.73 -1.90
N MET A 31 1.25 -2.23 -2.72
CA MET A 31 1.60 -1.33 -3.83
C MET A 31 2.29 -0.06 -3.33
N MET A 32 1.77 0.54 -2.24
CA MET A 32 2.35 1.75 -1.66
C MET A 32 3.74 1.49 -1.08
N GLU A 33 3.94 0.41 -0.32
CA GLU A 33 5.28 0.05 0.19
C GLU A 33 6.30 -0.13 -0.93
N ARG A 34 5.95 -0.90 -1.97
CA ARG A 34 6.84 -1.11 -3.12
C ARG A 34 7.09 0.16 -3.92
N PHE A 35 6.12 1.07 -3.99
CA PHE A 35 6.30 2.36 -4.64
C PHE A 35 7.26 3.25 -3.85
N LEU A 36 7.05 3.39 -2.54
CA LEU A 36 7.90 4.20 -1.67
C LEU A 36 9.33 3.68 -1.59
N GLU A 37 9.50 2.36 -1.54
CA GLU A 37 10.82 1.73 -1.63
C GLU A 37 11.52 2.11 -2.93
N ARG A 38 10.85 2.02 -4.10
CA ARG A 38 11.45 2.42 -5.38
C ARG A 38 11.78 3.90 -5.44
N ILE A 39 10.92 4.78 -4.92
CA ILE A 39 11.18 6.22 -4.89
C ILE A 39 12.40 6.53 -4.02
N SER A 40 12.58 5.83 -2.90
CA SER A 40 13.72 6.03 -2.01
C SER A 40 15.08 5.75 -2.66
N PHE A 41 15.13 4.82 -3.63
CA PHE A 41 16.33 4.51 -4.42
C PHE A 41 16.41 5.27 -5.74
N SER A 42 15.41 6.08 -6.08
CA SER A 42 15.37 6.84 -7.33
C SER A 42 15.99 8.22 -7.19
N GLU A 43 16.31 8.85 -8.32
CA GLU A 43 16.73 10.27 -8.40
C GLU A 43 15.65 11.27 -7.94
N TYR A 44 14.46 10.78 -7.61
CA TYR A 44 13.33 11.59 -7.12
C TYR A 44 13.17 11.53 -5.60
N ARG A 45 14.06 10.83 -4.87
CA ARG A 45 14.00 10.70 -3.40
C ARG A 45 13.81 12.03 -2.66
N ASP A 46 14.53 13.06 -3.06
CA ASP A 46 14.51 14.36 -2.38
C ASP A 46 13.47 15.31 -2.98
N ARG A 47 12.76 14.87 -4.02
CA ARG A 47 11.65 15.58 -4.68
C ARG A 47 10.28 15.04 -4.26
N PHE A 48 10.24 14.01 -3.43
CA PHE A 48 9.01 13.37 -2.97
C PHE A 48 8.82 13.55 -1.47
N VAL A 49 7.77 14.28 -1.09
CA VAL A 49 7.38 14.46 0.32
C VAL A 49 6.12 13.65 0.60
N LEU A 50 6.25 12.62 1.42
CA LEU A 50 5.12 11.90 2.01
C LEU A 50 4.37 12.83 2.98
N LYS A 51 3.04 12.88 2.89
CA LYS A 51 2.19 13.70 3.77
C LYS A 51 0.92 12.99 4.22
N GLY A 52 0.28 13.56 5.25
CA GLY A 52 -1.09 13.22 5.67
C GLY A 52 -1.29 11.74 6.02
N GLY A 53 -2.43 11.17 5.62
CA GLY A 53 -2.78 9.78 5.89
C GLY A 53 -1.84 8.75 5.27
N MET A 54 -1.05 9.14 4.26
CA MET A 54 -0.08 8.25 3.62
C MET A 54 1.18 8.04 4.48
N LEU A 55 1.62 9.07 5.23
CA LEU A 55 2.68 8.91 6.24
C LEU A 55 2.25 7.95 7.35
N VAL A 56 1.02 8.13 7.84
CA VAL A 56 0.45 7.28 8.90
C VAL A 56 0.33 5.82 8.44
N ALA A 57 -0.03 5.61 7.18
CA ALA A 57 -0.10 4.28 6.58
C ALA A 57 1.27 3.63 6.34
N ALA A 58 2.32 4.41 6.02
CA ALA A 58 3.67 3.89 5.81
C ALA A 58 4.41 3.55 7.11
N GLY A 59 4.13 4.26 8.20
CA GLY A 59 4.78 4.05 9.50
C GLY A 59 4.07 3.07 10.45
N CYS A 60 2.84 2.65 10.15
CA CYS A 60 2.05 1.82 11.05
C CYS A 60 1.84 0.41 10.47
N PRO A 61 2.29 -0.67 11.16
CA PRO A 61 2.07 -2.06 10.73
C PRO A 61 0.59 -2.44 10.61
N PHE A 62 -0.31 -1.65 11.21
CA PHE A 62 -1.74 -1.84 11.21
C PHE A 62 -2.42 -0.56 10.68
N HIS A 63 -2.61 -0.41 9.36
CA HIS A 63 -3.47 0.69 8.92
C HIS A 63 -4.53 0.39 7.86
N LYS A 64 -5.76 0.74 8.28
CA LYS A 64 -7.06 0.54 7.65
C LYS A 64 -7.52 1.74 6.80
N ARG A 65 -6.73 2.81 6.64
CA ARG A 65 -7.14 3.98 5.84
C ARG A 65 -6.02 4.54 4.97
N ILE A 66 -6.09 4.21 3.68
CA ILE A 66 -5.60 5.08 2.61
C ILE A 66 -6.85 5.82 2.15
N THR A 67 -7.05 7.04 2.64
CA THR A 67 -8.28 7.78 2.41
C THR A 67 -8.25 8.45 1.03
N SER A 68 -9.15 8.02 0.14
CA SER A 68 -9.81 8.94 -0.80
C SER A 68 -10.46 10.08 0.00
N PRO A 69 -10.61 11.30 -0.55
CA PRO A 69 -11.35 12.34 0.13
C PRO A 69 -12.77 11.83 0.45
N PRO A 70 -13.35 12.25 1.59
CA PRO A 70 -14.70 11.81 1.94
C PRO A 70 -15.69 12.26 0.84
N VAL A 71 -16.69 11.43 0.56
CA VAL A 71 -17.68 11.63 -0.53
C VAL A 71 -18.48 12.94 -0.46
N TRP A 72 -18.39 13.70 0.64
CA TRP A 72 -18.95 15.05 0.73
C TRP A 72 -18.05 16.15 0.13
N ALA A 73 -16.80 15.81 -0.20
CA ALA A 73 -15.82 16.70 -0.81
C ALA A 73 -15.72 16.52 -2.35
N ALA A 74 -16.74 15.93 -2.97
CA ALA A 74 -16.89 15.75 -4.42
C ALA A 74 -18.22 16.35 -4.90
#